data_AF-A0A2K3IY28-F1
#
_entry.id   AF-A0A2K3IY28-F1
#
_cell.length_a   1.000
_cell.length_b   1.000
_cell.length_c   1.000
_cell.angle_alpha   90.00
_cell.angle_beta   90.00
_cell.angle_gamma   90.00
#
_symmetry.space_group_name_H-M   'P 1'
#
loop_
_entity.id
_entity.type
_entity.pdbx_description
1 polymer ?
#
loop_
_entity_poly.entity_id
_entity_poly.type
_entity_poly.pdbx_seq_one_letter_code
_entity_poly.pdbx_strand_id
1 'polypeptide(L)'
;MISCNYKLEEKVPPKAVRGILNLTGWNFKSNGVVNLSGEYEFYWKQHVIPQDFDGPNPPQKTGYINVPGFWNNYVLNGKKLQGEGYATYRLKILLPEQKEHLSMKLLSMGTAYTLFLNGHKISSIGIAGTDRETT
;
A
#
# COMPACT_ATOMS: atom_id res chain seq x y z
N MET A 1 -49.16 -7.32 0.27
CA MET A 1 -47.88 -6.67 -0.06
C MET A 1 -46.79 -7.35 0.74
N ILE A 2 -46.02 -8.26 0.11
CA ILE A 2 -44.89 -8.94 0.78
C ILE A 2 -43.66 -8.11 0.46
N SER A 3 -43.25 -7.26 1.40
CA SER A 3 -42.03 -6.47 1.28
C SER A 3 -40.83 -7.38 1.53
N CYS A 4 -39.97 -7.52 0.53
CA CYS A 4 -38.75 -8.29 0.63
C CYS A 4 -37.75 -7.55 1.51
N ASN A 5 -37.57 -8.04 2.74
CA ASN A 5 -36.53 -7.59 3.64
C ASN A 5 -35.21 -8.31 3.29
N TYR A 6 -34.63 -7.99 2.13
CA TYR A 6 -33.26 -8.42 1.83
C TYR A 6 -32.30 -7.51 2.59
N LYS A 7 -31.90 -7.94 3.79
CA LYS A 7 -30.62 -7.49 4.35
C LYS A 7 -29.54 -7.98 3.39
N LEU A 8 -29.03 -7.10 2.54
CA LEU A 8 -27.72 -7.30 1.93
C LEU A 8 -26.75 -7.43 3.10
N GLU A 9 -26.27 -8.64 3.37
CA GLU A 9 -25.12 -8.82 4.26
C GLU A 9 -23.94 -8.11 3.60
N GLU A 10 -23.70 -6.86 4.00
CA GLU A 10 -22.54 -6.11 3.56
C GLU A 10 -21.30 -6.82 4.11
N LYS A 11 -20.62 -7.55 3.23
CA LYS A 11 -19.36 -8.22 3.54
C LYS A 11 -18.35 -7.15 3.91
N VAL A 12 -17.78 -7.24 5.11
CA VAL A 12 -16.75 -6.29 5.55
C VAL A 12 -15.51 -6.44 4.66
N PRO A 13 -15.04 -5.37 3.99
CA PRO A 13 -13.83 -5.44 3.17
C PRO A 13 -12.61 -5.80 4.03
N PRO A 14 -11.75 -6.73 3.57
CA PRO A 14 -10.53 -7.07 4.27
C PRO A 14 -9.57 -5.87 4.30
N LYS A 15 -8.74 -5.81 5.34
CA LYS A 15 -7.65 -4.83 5.48
C LYS A 15 -6.31 -5.50 5.25
N ALA A 16 -5.31 -4.71 4.87
CA ALA A 16 -3.94 -5.19 4.79
C ALA A 16 -3.43 -5.57 6.18
N VAL A 17 -2.83 -6.76 6.30
CA VAL A 17 -2.19 -7.25 7.53
C VAL A 17 -0.79 -7.70 7.18
N ARG A 18 0.20 -7.17 7.89
CA ARG A 18 1.62 -7.50 7.68
C ARG A 18 2.08 -7.45 6.21
N GLY A 19 1.62 -6.43 5.47
CA GLY A 19 2.00 -6.23 4.07
C GLY A 19 1.22 -7.06 3.05
N ILE A 20 0.20 -7.80 3.46
CA ILE A 20 -0.64 -8.61 2.57
C ILE A 20 -2.09 -8.18 2.68
N LEU A 21 -2.71 -7.86 1.54
CA LEU A 21 -4.15 -7.69 1.40
C LEU A 21 -4.71 -8.87 0.60
N ASN A 22 -5.40 -9.79 1.28
CA ASN A 22 -5.95 -10.99 0.63
C ASN A 22 -7.39 -10.72 0.14
N LEU A 23 -7.55 -10.61 -1.17
CA LEU A 23 -8.82 -10.41 -1.88
C LEU A 23 -9.26 -11.64 -2.68
N THR A 24 -8.60 -12.80 -2.51
CA THR A 24 -8.90 -14.02 -3.29
C THR A 24 -10.37 -14.46 -3.21
N GLY A 25 -11.05 -14.19 -2.10
CA GLY A 25 -12.48 -14.45 -1.91
C GLY A 25 -13.38 -13.21 -2.09
N TRP A 26 -12.88 -12.14 -2.70
CA TRP A 26 -13.62 -10.89 -2.91
C TRP A 26 -14.20 -10.81 -4.32
N ASN A 27 -15.51 -10.60 -4.42
CA ASN A 27 -16.16 -10.36 -5.70
C ASN A 27 -16.39 -8.86 -5.88
N PHE A 28 -15.62 -8.20 -6.72
CA PHE A 28 -15.70 -6.75 -6.92
C PHE A 28 -17.03 -6.27 -7.52
N LYS A 29 -17.77 -7.15 -8.23
CA LYS A 29 -19.09 -6.81 -8.79
C LYS A 29 -20.18 -6.78 -7.73
N SER A 30 -20.18 -7.76 -6.81
CA SER A 30 -21.24 -7.88 -5.79
C SER A 30 -20.85 -7.29 -4.44
N ASN A 31 -19.57 -7.27 -4.10
CA ASN A 31 -19.06 -6.74 -2.83
C ASN A 31 -18.50 -5.31 -2.96
N GLY A 32 -18.29 -4.82 -4.18
CA GLY A 32 -17.87 -3.46 -4.45
C GLY A 32 -16.37 -3.21 -4.28
N VAL A 33 -16.02 -1.93 -4.13
CA VAL A 33 -14.62 -1.47 -4.06
C VAL A 33 -14.00 -1.77 -2.70
N VAL A 34 -12.69 -2.04 -2.70
CA VAL A 34 -11.91 -2.28 -1.47
C VAL A 34 -10.91 -1.15 -1.26
N ASN A 35 -10.88 -0.60 -0.05
CA ASN A 35 -9.83 0.32 0.35
C ASN A 35 -8.54 -0.46 0.59
N LEU A 36 -7.42 0.03 0.05
CA LEU A 36 -6.11 -0.59 0.27
C LEU A 36 -5.54 -0.35 1.67
N SER A 37 -6.32 0.14 2.64
CA SER A 37 -5.88 0.47 4.00
C SER A 37 -5.42 -0.74 4.82
N GLY A 38 -4.51 -0.48 5.77
CA GLY A 38 -4.02 -1.45 6.74
C GLY A 38 -2.50 -1.37 6.91
N GLU A 39 -1.89 -2.48 7.30
CA GLU A 39 -0.46 -2.58 7.57
C GLU A 39 0.35 -2.87 6.31
N TYR A 40 1.23 -1.95 5.95
CA TYR A 40 2.15 -2.04 4.81
C TYR A 40 3.54 -2.39 5.31
N GLU A 41 4.33 -3.09 4.49
CA GLU A 41 5.77 -3.18 4.75
C GLU A 41 6.38 -1.77 4.62
N PHE A 42 7.21 -1.42 5.59
CA PHE A 42 7.82 -0.10 5.69
C PHE A 42 9.35 -0.20 5.71
N TYR A 43 9.99 0.54 4.82
CA TYR A 43 11.44 0.59 4.65
C TYR A 43 11.89 2.04 4.84
N TRP A 44 12.30 2.39 6.05
CA TRP A 44 12.74 3.74 6.39
C TRP A 44 14.13 4.03 5.84
N LYS A 45 14.31 5.18 5.18
CA LYS A 45 15.56 5.61 4.54
C LYS A 45 16.13 4.60 3.54
N GLN A 46 15.25 3.90 2.84
CA GLN A 46 15.61 2.98 1.77
C GLN A 46 14.78 3.29 0.53
N HIS A 47 15.46 3.56 -0.59
CA HIS A 47 14.84 3.54 -1.92
C HIS A 47 14.88 2.11 -2.41
N VAL A 48 13.75 1.43 -2.35
CA VAL A 48 13.63 0.04 -2.76
C VAL A 48 12.83 0.01 -4.06
N ILE A 49 13.41 -0.57 -5.10
CA ILE A 49 12.73 -0.85 -6.37
C ILE A 49 12.32 -2.33 -6.43
N PRO A 50 11.33 -2.71 -7.25
CA PRO A 50 10.84 -4.08 -7.30
C PRO A 50 11.93 -5.13 -7.55
N GLN A 51 12.92 -4.81 -8.39
CA GLN A 51 14.02 -5.70 -8.75
C GLN A 51 14.92 -6.06 -7.56
N ASP A 52 14.99 -5.21 -6.53
CA ASP A 52 15.82 -5.46 -5.36
C ASP A 52 15.32 -6.67 -4.55
N PHE A 53 14.03 -7.02 -4.65
CA PHE A 53 13.45 -8.17 -3.94
C PHE A 53 13.85 -9.53 -4.52
N ASP A 54 14.30 -9.57 -5.79
CA ASP A 54 14.67 -10.80 -6.48
C ASP A 54 16.18 -11.11 -6.34
N GLY A 55 16.94 -10.19 -5.75
CA GLY A 55 18.38 -10.35 -5.54
C GLY A 55 18.76 -11.28 -4.37
N PRO A 56 20.04 -11.67 -4.26
CA PRO A 56 20.53 -12.55 -3.19
C PRO A 56 20.43 -11.93 -1.79
N ASN A 57 20.34 -10.59 -1.71
CA ASN A 57 20.24 -9.83 -0.47
C ASN A 57 19.01 -8.92 -0.51
N PRO A 58 17.80 -9.46 -0.31
CA PRO A 58 16.59 -8.65 -0.37
C PRO A 58 16.57 -7.58 0.74
N PRO A 59 16.00 -6.40 0.46
CA PRO A 59 15.88 -5.31 1.43
C PRO A 59 15.25 -5.76 2.74
N GLN A 60 15.84 -5.31 3.85
CA GLN A 60 15.31 -5.59 5.17
C GLN A 60 14.30 -4.51 5.55
N LYS A 61 13.05 -4.93 5.76
CA LYS A 61 11.99 -4.03 6.24
C LYS A 61 12.34 -3.49 7.62
N THR A 62 12.04 -2.23 7.84
CA THR A 62 12.09 -1.60 9.17
C THR A 62 10.97 -2.13 10.05
N GLY A 63 9.79 -2.36 9.45
CA GLY A 63 8.64 -2.93 10.15
C GLY A 63 7.36 -2.81 9.33
N TYR A 64 6.24 -2.63 10.02
CA TYR A 64 4.94 -2.40 9.41
C TYR A 64 4.35 -1.06 9.82
N ILE A 65 3.73 -0.36 8.89
CA ILE A 65 3.10 0.95 9.14
C ILE A 65 1.64 0.95 8.67
N ASN A 66 0.77 1.63 9.42
CA ASN A 66 -0.62 1.80 9.05
C ASN A 66 -0.78 2.87 7.97
N VAL A 67 -1.46 2.53 6.88
CA VAL A 67 -1.81 3.41 5.76
C VAL A 67 -3.35 3.46 5.64
N PRO A 68 -3.96 4.64 5.45
CA PRO A 68 -3.34 5.97 5.45
C PRO A 68 -2.83 6.38 6.83
N GLY A 69 -1.81 7.24 6.87
CA GLY A 69 -1.20 7.72 8.09
C GLY A 69 0.12 8.47 7.81
N PHE A 70 0.60 9.21 8.80
CA PHE A 70 1.88 9.92 8.72
C PHE A 70 2.99 9.10 9.40
N TRP A 71 4.15 8.93 8.73
CA TRP A 71 5.29 8.23 9.32
C TRP A 71 5.85 8.92 10.57
N ASN A 72 5.55 10.20 10.81
CA ASN A 72 6.00 10.93 12.00
C ASN A 72 5.46 10.32 13.32
N ASN A 73 4.42 9.49 13.21
CA ASN A 73 3.87 8.74 14.35
C ASN A 73 4.52 7.37 14.54
N TYR A 74 5.34 6.91 13.59
CA TYR A 74 6.07 5.66 13.67
C TYR A 74 7.20 5.78 14.70
N VAL A 75 7.32 4.78 15.58
CA VAL A 75 8.37 4.73 16.62
C VAL A 75 9.44 3.73 16.19
N LEU A 76 10.65 4.22 15.97
CA LEU A 76 11.83 3.43 15.66
C LEU A 76 12.84 3.58 16.81
N ASN A 77 13.26 2.46 17.40
CA ASN A 77 14.22 2.43 18.52
C ASN A 77 13.84 3.37 19.68
N GLY A 78 12.55 3.39 20.04
CA GLY A 78 12.02 4.21 21.14
C GLY A 78 11.85 5.70 20.82
N LYS A 79 12.08 6.14 19.58
CA LYS A 79 11.90 7.54 19.15
C LYS A 79 10.95 7.64 17.96
N LYS A 80 10.12 8.68 17.95
CA LYS A 80 9.29 8.99 16.78
C LYS A 80 10.15 9.45 15.61
N LEU A 81 9.77 9.06 14.40
CA LEU A 81 10.39 9.58 13.19
C LEU A 81 10.05 11.06 13.00
N GLN A 82 10.96 11.79 12.37
CA GLN A 82 10.73 13.18 11.97
C GLN A 82 10.02 13.24 10.62
N GLY A 83 9.50 14.42 10.28
CA GLY A 83 8.87 14.67 8.98
C GLY A 83 9.84 14.60 7.80
N GLU A 84 11.12 14.88 8.04
CA GLU A 84 12.16 14.84 7.02
C GLU A 84 12.67 13.41 6.80
N GLY A 85 12.76 13.01 5.53
CA GLY A 85 13.29 11.73 5.11
C GLY A 85 12.57 11.17 3.89
N TYR A 86 12.90 9.92 3.57
CA TYR A 86 12.29 9.15 2.50
C TYR A 86 12.04 7.72 2.98
N ALA A 87 11.08 7.06 2.37
CA ALA A 87 10.71 5.70 2.72
C ALA A 87 10.11 4.97 1.53
N THR A 88 10.26 3.64 1.53
CA THR A 88 9.49 2.78 0.64
C THR A 88 8.37 2.09 1.39
N TYR A 89 7.18 2.09 0.79
CA TYR A 89 5.99 1.37 1.26
C TYR A 89 5.69 0.23 0.28
N ARG A 90 5.39 -0.96 0.79
CA ARG A 90 5.05 -2.11 -0.06
C ARG A 90 3.82 -2.85 0.46
N LEU A 91 2.92 -3.17 -0.46
CA LEU A 91 1.74 -3.99 -0.23
C LEU A 91 1.65 -5.07 -1.31
N LYS A 92 1.47 -6.31 -0.90
CA LYS A 92 1.14 -7.43 -1.78
C LYS A 92 -0.37 -7.66 -1.75
N ILE A 93 -1.02 -7.54 -2.90
CA ILE A 93 -2.46 -7.79 -3.04
C ILE A 93 -2.65 -9.17 -3.69
N LEU A 94 -3.33 -10.08 -3.00
CA LEU A 94 -3.70 -11.37 -3.58
C LEU A 94 -5.10 -11.23 -4.19
N LEU A 95 -5.20 -11.35 -5.51
CA LEU A 95 -6.46 -11.22 -6.22
C LEU A 95 -7.09 -12.61 -6.47
N PRO A 96 -8.42 -12.69 -6.63
CA PRO A 96 -9.06 -13.87 -7.19
C PRO A 96 -8.51 -14.15 -8.59
N GLU A 97 -8.73 -15.35 -9.09
CA GLU A 97 -8.54 -15.65 -10.51
C GLU A 97 -9.55 -14.82 -11.32
N GLN A 98 -9.07 -13.73 -11.94
CA GLN A 98 -9.92 -12.69 -12.52
C GLN A 98 -9.85 -12.64 -14.03
N LYS A 99 -11.00 -12.40 -14.67
CA LYS A 99 -11.16 -12.08 -16.10
C LYS A 99 -11.43 -10.59 -16.37
N GLU A 100 -11.44 -9.76 -15.32
CA GLU A 100 -11.90 -8.36 -15.39
C GLU A 100 -10.75 -7.35 -15.19
N HIS A 101 -10.90 -6.18 -15.79
CA HIS A 101 -9.94 -5.09 -15.65
C HIS A 101 -10.18 -4.36 -14.33
N LEU A 102 -9.15 -4.30 -13.48
CA LEU A 102 -9.17 -3.52 -12.24
C LEU A 102 -8.43 -2.20 -12.43
N SER A 103 -8.92 -1.17 -11.74
CA SER A 103 -8.28 0.14 -11.64
C SER A 103 -7.92 0.43 -10.19
N MET A 104 -6.74 1.02 -9.99
CA MET A 104 -6.30 1.51 -8.69
C MET A 104 -6.49 3.03 -8.64
N LYS A 105 -7.18 3.52 -7.60
CA LYS A 105 -7.26 4.94 -7.30
C LYS A 105 -6.31 5.26 -6.16
N LEU A 106 -5.34 6.13 -6.42
CA LEU A 106 -4.49 6.69 -5.38
C LEU A 106 -5.06 8.02 -4.92
N LEU A 107 -5.16 8.18 -3.60
CA LEU A 107 -5.43 9.48 -2.98
C LEU A 107 -4.10 10.21 -2.78
N SER A 108 -4.15 11.54 -2.71
CA SER A 108 -2.99 12.42 -2.66
C SER A 108 -1.87 11.89 -1.75
N MET A 109 -0.69 11.66 -2.36
CA MET A 109 0.56 11.40 -1.65
C MET A 109 1.32 12.72 -1.58
N GLY A 110 1.80 13.09 -0.38
CA GLY A 110 2.54 14.33 -0.18
C GLY A 110 3.89 14.34 -0.92
N THR A 111 4.39 15.56 -1.17
CA THR A 111 5.71 15.87 -1.77
C THR A 111 5.99 15.17 -3.11
N ALA A 112 6.78 14.10 -3.10
CA ALA A 112 7.25 13.38 -4.28
C ALA A 112 7.21 11.87 -4.06
N TYR A 113 6.85 11.12 -5.11
CA TYR A 113 6.79 9.66 -5.06
C TYR A 113 7.11 9.03 -6.41
N THR A 114 7.51 7.77 -6.37
CA THR A 114 7.49 6.86 -7.52
C THR A 114 6.66 5.63 -7.16
N LEU A 115 5.71 5.30 -8.02
CA LEU A 115 4.82 4.15 -7.86
C LEU A 115 5.22 3.04 -8.83
N PHE A 116 5.39 1.84 -8.27
CA PHE A 116 5.52 0.61 -9.04
C PHE A 116 4.29 -0.28 -8.82
N LEU A 117 3.79 -0.89 -9.90
CA LEU A 117 2.74 -1.91 -9.87
C LEU A 117 3.23 -3.14 -10.61
N ASN A 118 3.21 -4.30 -9.96
CA ASN A 118 3.68 -5.57 -10.51
C ASN A 118 5.07 -5.48 -11.18
N GLY A 119 6.00 -4.74 -10.57
CA GLY A 119 7.36 -4.55 -11.09
C GLY A 119 7.55 -3.40 -12.07
N HIS A 120 6.47 -2.80 -12.58
CA HIS A 120 6.52 -1.73 -13.57
C HIS A 120 6.29 -0.36 -12.93
N LYS A 121 7.10 0.65 -13.29
CA LYS A 121 6.88 2.04 -12.88
C LYS A 121 5.63 2.57 -13.59
N ILE A 122 4.61 2.96 -12.82
CA ILE A 122 3.32 3.44 -13.35
C ILE A 122 3.19 4.96 -13.28
N SER A 123 3.78 5.59 -12.26
CA SER A 123 3.69 7.04 -12.05
C SER A 123 4.86 7.55 -11.22
N SER A 124 5.21 8.81 -11.40
CA SER A 124 6.02 9.56 -10.46
C SER A 124 5.58 11.02 -10.43
N ILE A 125 5.52 11.60 -9.24
CA ILE A 125 5.35 13.03 -9.04
C ILE A 125 6.62 13.51 -8.33
N GLY A 126 7.32 14.48 -8.90
CA GLY A 126 8.66 14.89 -8.44
C GLY A 126 9.72 13.80 -8.59
N ILE A 127 10.94 14.09 -8.14
CA ILE A 127 11.99 13.11 -7.85
C ILE A 127 12.03 12.99 -6.33
N ALA A 128 11.86 11.78 -5.80
CA ALA A 128 12.10 11.57 -4.38
C ALA A 128 13.62 11.66 -4.16
N GLY A 129 14.09 12.86 -3.84
CA GLY A 129 15.50 13.13 -3.56
C GLY A 129 15.96 12.46 -2.28
N THR A 130 17.23 12.08 -2.22
CA THR A 130 17.85 11.59 -0.98
C THR A 130 18.19 12.73 -0.02
N ASP A 131 18.28 13.97 -0.54
CA ASP A 131 18.73 15.17 0.16
C ASP A 131 17.95 16.42 -0.27
N ARG A 132 17.97 17.47 0.57
CA ARG A 132 17.33 18.79 0.35
C ARG A 132 17.69 19.44 -1.00
N GLU A 133 18.82 19.08 -1.61
CA GLU A 133 19.28 19.62 -2.90
C GLU A 133 18.73 18.87 -4.13
N THR A 134 18.06 17.73 -3.94
CA THR A 134 17.55 16.89 -5.03
C THR A 134 16.02 16.81 -5.08
N THR A 135 15.34 17.66 -4.31
CA THR A 135 13.88 17.85 -4.32
C THR A 135 13.52 19.17 -5.00
#